data_AF-A0A965ZB01-F1
#
_entry.id   AF-A0A965ZB01-F1
#
_cell.length_a   1.000
_cell.length_b   1.000
_cell.length_c   1.000
_cell.angle_alpha   90.00
_cell.angle_beta   90.00
_cell.angle_gamma   90.00
#
_symmetry.space_group_name_H-M   'P 1'
#
loop_
_entity.id
_entity.type
_entity.pdbx_description
1 polymer ?
#
loop_
_entity_poly.entity_id
_entity_poly.type
_entity_poly.pdbx_seq_one_letter_code
_entity_poly.pdbx_strand_id
1 'polypeptide(L)'
;MEVVHFIYNETEVDFLPGGNENVMVNATQMAKIFGKDVFQFTRIDDTKRFIEACLKPQNCGLLGIENEQDLIISRQKSGTWMHRVLALKFAAWLDSDFEVWVFSTIDKIILGHYKEMRDATIEKLQAEKEHEEKKKALIEKHPELAEIFEIELKISAADKKRIKALKASVAQLKLDLFAEPAN
;
A
#
# COMPACT_ATOMS: atom_id res chain seq x y z
N MET A 1 -8.09 5.89 19.81
CA MET A 1 -6.94 5.74 18.90
C MET A 1 -5.80 6.54 19.48
N GLU A 2 -4.62 5.95 19.55
CA GLU A 2 -3.42 6.59 20.12
C GLU A 2 -2.77 7.49 19.06
N VAL A 3 -2.40 8.70 19.45
CA VAL A 3 -1.69 9.64 18.58
C VAL A 3 -0.24 9.19 18.45
N VAL A 4 0.28 9.18 17.24
CA VAL A 4 1.69 8.90 16.98
C VAL A 4 2.42 10.22 16.80
N HIS A 5 3.40 10.45 17.65
CA HIS A 5 4.18 11.68 17.67
C HIS A 5 5.50 11.49 16.94
N PHE A 6 5.83 12.40 16.01
CA PHE A 6 7.10 12.38 15.30
C PHE A 6 7.83 13.72 15.45
N ILE A 7 9.12 13.69 15.76
CA ILE A 7 9.91 14.92 15.91
C ILE A 7 10.75 15.12 14.63
N TYR A 8 10.57 16.26 13.99
CA TYR A 8 11.34 16.70 12.84
C TYR A 8 11.82 18.14 13.05
N ASN A 9 13.12 18.40 12.94
CA ASN A 9 13.73 19.71 13.21
C ASN A 9 13.22 20.32 14.53
N GLU A 10 13.28 19.54 15.61
CA GLU A 10 12.82 19.92 16.97
C GLU A 10 11.33 20.27 17.07
N THR A 11 10.56 20.03 16.01
CA THR A 11 9.12 20.27 15.95
C THR A 11 8.38 18.95 15.91
N GLU A 12 7.40 18.81 16.80
CA GLU A 12 6.51 17.66 16.84
C GLU A 12 5.43 17.77 15.76
N VAL A 13 5.24 16.68 15.01
CA VAL A 13 4.17 16.47 14.04
C VAL A 13 3.39 15.23 14.45
N ASP A 14 2.11 15.43 14.69
CA ASP A 14 1.19 14.39 15.15
C ASP A 14 0.53 13.69 13.96
N PHE A 15 0.44 12.37 14.09
CA PHE A 15 -0.27 11.49 13.20
C PHE A 15 -1.40 10.82 13.99
N LEU A 16 -2.59 10.81 13.42
CA LEU A 16 -3.74 10.09 13.93
C LEU A 16 -4.01 8.89 13.02
N PRO A 17 -3.59 7.68 13.42
CA PRO A 17 -4.03 6.46 12.77
C PRO A 17 -5.55 6.31 12.91
N GLY A 18 -6.23 6.16 11.78
CA GLY A 18 -7.63 5.78 11.68
C GLY A 18 -7.80 4.28 11.44
N GLY A 19 -9.05 3.80 11.41
CA GLY A 19 -9.37 2.47 10.93
C GLY A 19 -9.16 2.37 9.41
N ASN A 20 -8.98 1.16 8.88
CA ASN A 20 -8.78 0.88 7.44
C ASN A 20 -7.54 1.56 6.82
N GLU A 21 -6.39 1.54 7.51
CA GLU A 21 -5.10 2.07 7.00
C GLU A 21 -5.11 3.58 6.67
N ASN A 22 -6.15 4.29 7.09
CA ASN A 22 -6.23 5.74 6.95
C ASN A 22 -5.41 6.43 8.04
N VAL A 23 -4.72 7.51 7.67
CA VAL A 23 -3.93 8.32 8.60
C VAL A 23 -4.21 9.78 8.34
N MET A 24 -4.48 10.52 9.41
CA MET A 24 -4.57 11.98 9.38
C MET A 24 -3.28 12.57 9.94
N VAL A 25 -2.78 13.63 9.30
CA VAL A 25 -1.55 14.33 9.68
C VAL A 25 -1.90 15.74 10.13
N ASN A 26 -1.30 16.23 11.21
CA ASN A 26 -1.46 17.60 11.66
C ASN A 26 -0.70 18.57 10.73
N ALA A 27 -1.41 19.12 9.75
CA ALA A 27 -0.87 20.04 8.78
C ALA A 27 -0.42 21.37 9.41
N THR A 28 -1.04 21.81 10.50
CA THR A 28 -0.62 23.04 11.20
C THR A 28 0.75 22.88 11.85
N GLN A 29 1.04 21.74 12.48
CA GLN A 29 2.36 21.44 13.01
C GLN A 29 3.40 21.34 11.88
N MET A 30 3.06 20.64 10.80
CA MET A 30 3.94 20.51 9.63
C MET A 30 4.27 21.87 9.00
N ALA A 31 3.28 22.77 8.86
CA ALA A 31 3.46 24.09 8.28
C ALA A 31 4.44 24.98 9.06
N LYS A 32 4.44 24.87 10.40
CA LYS A 32 5.30 25.67 11.29
C LYS A 32 6.78 25.45 11.00
N ILE A 33 7.16 24.21 10.68
CA ILE A 33 8.55 23.82 10.37
C ILE A 33 9.11 24.64 9.20
N PHE A 34 8.26 24.95 8.23
CA PHE A 34 8.64 25.66 7.01
C PHE A 34 8.22 27.14 7.02
N GLY A 35 7.70 27.65 8.16
CA GLY A 35 7.20 29.01 8.26
C GLY A 35 6.03 29.32 7.32
N LYS A 36 5.20 28.32 7.00
CA LYS A 36 4.05 28.42 6.09
C LYS A 36 2.73 28.40 6.85
N ASP A 37 1.66 28.81 6.16
CA ASP A 37 0.29 28.76 6.68
C ASP A 37 -0.59 27.83 5.83
N VAL A 38 -1.30 26.91 6.49
CA VAL A 38 -2.23 25.96 5.86
C VAL A 38 -3.33 26.69 5.06
N PHE A 39 -3.77 27.85 5.52
CA PHE A 39 -4.77 28.68 4.84
C PHE A 39 -4.30 29.18 3.47
N GLN A 40 -2.99 29.45 3.31
CA GLN A 40 -2.45 29.83 2.01
C GLN A 40 -2.57 28.66 1.03
N PHE A 41 -2.26 27.45 1.48
CA PHE A 41 -2.35 26.24 0.68
C PHE A 41 -3.79 25.93 0.24
N THR A 42 -4.76 25.99 1.15
CA THR A 42 -6.17 25.64 0.85
C THR A 42 -6.86 26.65 -0.06
N ARG A 43 -6.33 27.87 -0.21
CA ARG A 43 -6.86 28.90 -1.12
C ARG A 43 -6.39 28.78 -2.57
N ILE A 44 -5.33 28.02 -2.83
CA ILE A 44 -4.80 27.81 -4.18
C ILE A 44 -5.84 27.05 -5.01
N ASP A 45 -6.16 27.53 -6.21
CA ASP A 45 -7.19 26.92 -7.05
C ASP A 45 -6.84 25.48 -7.44
N ASP A 46 -5.55 25.18 -7.58
CA ASP A 46 -5.09 23.82 -7.79
C ASP A 46 -5.37 22.89 -6.60
N THR A 47 -5.21 23.38 -5.37
CA THR A 47 -5.55 22.64 -4.16
C THR A 47 -7.05 22.39 -4.07
N LYS A 48 -7.88 23.39 -4.40
CA LYS A 48 -9.35 23.20 -4.45
C LYS A 48 -9.76 22.15 -5.48
N ARG A 49 -9.22 22.23 -6.70
CA ARG A 49 -9.46 21.21 -7.74
C ARG A 49 -9.01 19.82 -7.32
N PHE A 50 -7.91 19.73 -6.57
CA PHE A 50 -7.43 18.46 -6.04
C PHE A 50 -8.38 17.89 -4.98
N ILE A 51 -8.86 18.72 -4.05
CA ILE A 51 -9.88 18.33 -3.06
C ILE A 51 -11.16 17.85 -3.77
N GLU A 52 -11.66 18.61 -4.74
CA GLU A 52 -12.81 18.21 -5.57
C GLU A 52 -12.56 16.89 -6.31
N ALA A 53 -11.34 16.66 -6.80
CA ALA A 53 -10.97 15.41 -7.43
C ALA A 53 -10.99 14.24 -6.43
N CYS A 54 -10.47 14.41 -5.21
CA CYS A 54 -10.55 13.41 -4.15
C CYS A 54 -12.00 13.01 -3.85
N LEU A 55 -12.93 13.96 -3.87
CA LEU A 55 -14.36 13.77 -3.57
C LEU A 55 -15.18 13.17 -4.71
N LYS A 56 -14.57 12.86 -5.86
CA LYS A 56 -15.26 12.14 -6.94
C LYS A 56 -15.51 10.68 -6.52
N PRO A 57 -16.67 10.07 -6.83
CA PRO A 57 -17.01 8.73 -6.38
C PRO A 57 -15.93 7.66 -6.65
N GLN A 58 -15.30 7.69 -7.82
CA GLN A 58 -14.22 6.76 -8.17
C GLN A 58 -12.97 6.90 -7.30
N ASN A 59 -12.71 8.11 -6.79
CA ASN A 59 -11.53 8.42 -5.97
C ASN A 59 -11.83 8.23 -4.48
N CYS A 60 -13.05 8.51 -4.03
CA CYS A 60 -13.51 8.22 -2.67
C CYS A 60 -13.25 6.77 -2.28
N GLY A 61 -13.62 5.81 -3.15
CA GLY A 61 -13.37 4.38 -2.91
C GLY A 61 -11.89 3.99 -2.88
N LEU A 62 -11.04 4.64 -3.70
CA LEU A 62 -9.59 4.42 -3.68
C LEU A 62 -8.94 4.97 -2.40
N LEU A 63 -9.46 6.09 -1.89
CA LEU A 63 -8.92 6.80 -0.76
C LEU A 63 -9.53 6.38 0.58
N GLY A 64 -10.60 5.58 0.57
CA GLY A 64 -11.32 5.19 1.78
C GLY A 64 -11.94 6.39 2.49
N ILE A 65 -12.45 7.38 1.74
CA ILE A 65 -13.12 8.58 2.26
C ILE A 65 -14.57 8.63 1.76
N GLU A 66 -15.46 9.23 2.54
CA GLU A 66 -16.86 9.42 2.16
C GLU A 66 -17.17 10.88 1.87
N ASN A 67 -16.55 11.79 2.61
CA ASN A 67 -16.82 13.22 2.52
C ASN A 67 -15.57 14.07 2.80
N GLU A 68 -15.71 15.39 2.70
CA GLU A 68 -14.58 16.32 2.87
C GLU A 68 -13.97 16.27 4.27
N GLN A 69 -14.72 15.95 5.32
CA GLN A 69 -14.19 15.88 6.68
C GLN A 69 -13.22 14.70 6.87
N ASP A 70 -13.35 13.66 6.05
CA ASP A 70 -12.39 12.55 5.98
C ASP A 70 -11.09 12.96 5.27
N LEU A 71 -11.13 14.03 4.48
CA LEU A 71 -9.99 14.55 3.72
C LEU A 71 -9.25 15.68 4.46
N ILE A 72 -10.00 16.62 5.04
CA ILE A 72 -9.48 17.78 5.76
C ILE A 72 -10.45 18.21 6.86
N ILE A 73 -9.93 18.40 8.07
CA ILE A 73 -10.71 18.91 9.19
C ILE A 73 -9.93 19.95 9.98
N SER A 74 -10.51 21.11 10.18
CA SER A 74 -9.97 22.14 11.06
C SER A 74 -10.63 22.07 12.43
N ARG A 75 -9.84 21.84 13.47
CA ARG A 75 -10.31 21.77 14.86
C ARG A 75 -9.74 22.94 15.64
N GLN A 76 -10.62 23.67 16.32
CA GLN A 76 -10.19 24.76 17.20
C GLN A 76 -9.19 24.20 18.24
N LYS A 77 -8.06 24.89 18.44
CA LYS A 77 -6.94 24.50 19.32
C LYS A 77 -6.08 23.32 18.87
N SER A 78 -6.61 22.38 18.08
CA SER A 78 -5.84 21.20 17.61
C SER A 78 -5.28 21.33 16.20
N GLY A 79 -5.54 22.43 15.51
CA GLY A 79 -5.03 22.69 14.17
C GLY A 79 -5.83 22.04 13.06
N THR A 80 -5.29 22.09 11.84
CA THR A 80 -5.84 21.46 10.65
C THR A 80 -5.21 20.10 10.44
N TRP A 81 -6.06 19.10 10.23
CA TRP A 81 -5.67 17.72 9.98
C TRP A 81 -6.01 17.36 8.54
N MET A 82 -5.10 16.67 7.87
CA MET A 82 -5.25 16.25 6.48
C MET A 82 -5.08 14.75 6.34
N HIS A 83 -5.93 14.13 5.53
CA HIS A 83 -5.75 12.77 5.07
C HIS A 83 -4.41 12.59 4.37
N ARG A 84 -3.78 11.43 4.52
CA ARG A 84 -2.44 11.11 3.97
C ARG A 84 -2.21 11.59 2.54
N VAL A 85 -3.20 11.47 1.65
CA VAL A 85 -3.07 11.90 0.25
C VAL A 85 -3.03 13.42 0.10
N LEU A 86 -3.86 14.15 0.86
CA LEU A 86 -3.79 15.61 0.87
C LEU A 86 -2.54 16.10 1.59
N ALA A 87 -2.11 15.41 2.65
CA ALA A 87 -0.87 15.70 3.37
C ALA A 87 0.37 15.55 2.48
N LEU A 88 0.42 14.57 1.57
CA LEU A 88 1.50 14.44 0.58
C LEU A 88 1.53 15.61 -0.41
N LYS A 89 0.36 16.02 -0.94
CA LYS A 89 0.29 17.23 -1.78
C LYS A 89 0.70 18.48 -1.00
N PHE A 90 0.32 18.56 0.27
CA PHE A 90 0.71 19.67 1.14
C PHE A 90 2.21 19.69 1.39
N ALA A 91 2.84 18.54 1.64
CA ALA A 91 4.28 18.39 1.79
C ALA A 91 5.05 18.88 0.57
N ALA A 92 4.61 18.51 -0.64
CA ALA A 92 5.20 19.00 -1.89
C ALA A 92 5.10 20.53 -2.04
N TRP A 93 4.09 21.17 -1.47
CA TRP A 93 3.93 22.62 -1.56
C TRP A 93 4.78 23.40 -0.55
N LEU A 94 5.17 22.79 0.58
CA LEU A 94 5.83 23.50 1.67
C LEU A 94 7.20 24.06 1.28
N ASP A 95 7.98 23.29 0.54
CA ASP A 95 9.34 23.63 0.12
C ASP A 95 9.76 22.78 -1.09
N SER A 96 10.47 23.37 -2.05
CA SER A 96 10.83 22.69 -3.31
C SER A 96 11.90 21.62 -3.13
N ASP A 97 12.87 21.79 -2.22
CA ASP A 97 13.85 20.74 -1.93
C ASP A 97 13.18 19.57 -1.21
N PHE A 98 12.23 19.88 -0.33
CA PHE A 98 11.41 18.87 0.33
C PHE A 98 10.50 18.12 -0.67
N GLU A 99 9.91 18.81 -1.65
CA GLU A 99 9.16 18.19 -2.74
C GLU A 99 9.99 17.17 -3.52
N VAL A 100 11.20 17.55 -3.94
CA VAL A 100 12.14 16.66 -4.63
C VAL A 100 12.45 15.44 -3.76
N TRP A 101 12.65 15.64 -2.46
CA TRP A 101 12.90 14.54 -1.53
C TRP A 101 11.70 13.60 -1.37
N VAL A 102 10.48 14.13 -1.27
CA VAL A 102 9.23 13.33 -1.20
C VAL A 102 9.09 12.47 -2.44
N PHE A 103 9.20 13.05 -3.64
CA PHE A 103 9.08 12.30 -4.90
C PHE A 103 10.21 11.28 -5.07
N SER A 104 11.45 11.63 -4.70
CA SER A 104 12.57 10.70 -4.72
C SER A 104 12.38 9.53 -3.76
N THR A 105 11.71 9.76 -2.61
CA THR A 105 11.40 8.71 -1.65
C THR A 105 10.31 7.78 -2.18
N ILE A 106 9.25 8.34 -2.78
CA ILE A 106 8.22 7.55 -3.46
C ILE A 106 8.84 6.70 -4.59
N ASP A 107 9.70 7.30 -5.42
CA ASP A 107 10.39 6.60 -6.51
C ASP A 107 11.28 5.46 -5.99
N LYS A 108 12.05 5.69 -4.91
CA LYS A 108 12.86 4.65 -4.25
C LYS A 108 12.00 3.50 -3.74
N ILE A 109 10.83 3.77 -3.17
CA ILE A 109 9.90 2.73 -2.71
C ILE A 109 9.41 1.90 -3.90
N ILE A 110 8.97 2.56 -4.98
CA ILE A 110 8.49 1.90 -6.20
C ILE A 110 9.59 1.03 -6.83
N LEU A 111 10.78 1.59 -7.04
CA LEU A 111 11.92 0.90 -7.65
C LEU A 111 12.52 -0.17 -6.74
N GLY A 112 12.52 0.05 -5.42
CA GLY A 112 12.97 -0.92 -4.42
C GLY A 112 12.12 -2.18 -4.49
N HIS A 113 10.80 -2.04 -4.41
CA HIS A 113 9.87 -3.16 -4.56
C HIS A 113 10.00 -3.85 -5.93
N TYR A 114 10.15 -3.08 -7.00
CA TYR A 114 10.36 -3.64 -8.33
C TYR A 114 11.66 -4.46 -8.41
N LYS A 115 12.76 -3.96 -7.84
CA LYS A 115 14.04 -4.64 -7.83
C LYS A 115 13.98 -5.94 -7.03
N GLU A 116 13.42 -5.91 -5.83
CA GLU A 116 13.27 -7.10 -4.98
C GLU A 116 12.43 -8.17 -5.67
N MET A 117 11.27 -7.79 -6.22
CA MET A 117 10.41 -8.71 -6.98
C MET A 117 11.14 -9.28 -8.20
N ARG A 118 11.87 -8.44 -8.93
CA ARG A 118 12.61 -8.85 -10.12
C ARG A 118 13.72 -9.83 -9.76
N ASP A 119 14.52 -9.52 -8.75
CA ASP A 119 15.67 -10.35 -8.35
C ASP A 119 15.19 -11.71 -7.83
N ALA A 120 14.13 -11.74 -7.00
CA ALA A 120 13.48 -12.99 -6.57
C ALA A 120 12.88 -13.80 -7.74
N THR A 121 12.33 -13.11 -8.74
CA THR A 121 11.81 -13.76 -9.96
C THR A 121 12.93 -14.37 -10.78
N ILE A 122 14.05 -13.66 -10.95
CA ILE A 122 15.23 -14.14 -11.67
C ILE A 122 15.80 -15.37 -10.98
N GLU A 123 15.99 -15.31 -9.65
CA GLU A 123 16.50 -16.43 -8.85
C GLU A 123 15.62 -17.68 -9.02
N LYS A 124 14.30 -17.51 -8.91
CA LYS A 124 13.34 -18.60 -9.12
C LYS A 124 13.45 -19.21 -10.53
N LEU A 125 13.48 -18.38 -11.57
CA LEU A 125 13.57 -18.86 -12.95
C LEU A 125 14.88 -19.61 -13.23
N GLN A 126 15.99 -19.15 -12.64
CA GLN A 126 17.28 -19.84 -12.72
C GLN A 126 17.23 -21.21 -12.01
N ALA A 127 16.67 -21.26 -10.80
CA ALA A 127 16.50 -22.51 -10.07
C ALA A 127 15.57 -23.50 -10.78
N GLU A 128 14.47 -23.03 -11.38
CA GLU A 128 13.55 -23.86 -12.18
C GLU A 128 14.26 -24.44 -13.41
N LYS A 129 15.06 -23.62 -14.11
CA LYS A 129 15.85 -24.08 -15.25
C LYS A 129 16.87 -25.15 -14.85
N GLU A 130 17.64 -24.90 -13.78
CA GLU A 130 18.63 -25.86 -13.29
C GLU A 130 17.97 -27.16 -12.81
N HIS A 131 16.83 -27.06 -12.14
CA HIS A 131 16.04 -28.22 -11.72
C HIS A 131 15.59 -29.05 -12.92
N GLU A 132 15.08 -28.42 -13.98
CA GLU A 132 14.64 -29.11 -15.19
C GLU A 132 15.82 -29.79 -15.92
N GLU A 133 16.97 -29.11 -16.02
CA GLU A 133 18.18 -29.68 -16.60
C GLU A 133 18.68 -30.90 -15.81
N LYS A 134 18.74 -30.79 -14.48
CA LYS A 134 19.11 -31.91 -13.59
C LYS A 134 18.12 -33.06 -13.68
N LYS A 135 16.82 -32.77 -13.70
CA LYS A 135 15.76 -33.77 -13.84
C LYS A 135 15.89 -34.51 -15.17
N LYS A 136 16.09 -33.78 -16.28
CA LYS A 136 16.27 -34.37 -17.61
C LYS A 136 17.52 -35.26 -17.65
N ALA A 137 18.64 -34.79 -17.12
CA ALA A 137 19.88 -35.57 -17.05
C ALA A 137 19.73 -36.84 -16.18
N LEU A 138 18.90 -36.79 -15.14
CA LEU A 138 18.63 -37.96 -14.30
C LEU A 138 17.74 -38.97 -15.01
N ILE A 139 16.69 -38.53 -15.72
CA ILE A 139 15.83 -39.39 -16.55
C ILE A 139 16.64 -40.06 -17.66
N GLU A 140 17.58 -39.35 -18.28
CA GLU A 140 18.45 -39.92 -19.32
C GLU A 140 19.33 -41.06 -18.77
N LYS A 141 19.81 -40.95 -17.53
CA LYS A 141 20.59 -41.99 -16.85
C LYS A 141 19.73 -43.12 -16.28
N HIS A 142 18.49 -42.82 -15.91
CA HIS A 142 17.55 -43.71 -15.23
C HIS A 142 16.13 -43.55 -15.80
N PRO A 143 15.82 -44.18 -16.95
CA PRO A 143 14.53 -44.04 -17.61
C PRO A 143 13.33 -44.43 -16.72
N GLU A 144 13.53 -45.34 -15.77
CA GLU A 144 12.53 -45.80 -14.80
C GLU A 144 12.01 -44.69 -13.88
N LEU A 145 12.78 -43.61 -13.68
CA LEU A 145 12.36 -42.49 -12.83
C LEU A 145 11.32 -41.59 -13.50
N ALA A 146 11.14 -41.69 -14.83
CA ALA A 146 10.15 -40.89 -15.55
C ALA A 146 8.73 -41.11 -15.01
N GLU A 147 8.36 -42.35 -14.71
CA GLU A 147 7.04 -42.70 -14.20
C GLU A 147 6.81 -42.18 -12.76
N ILE A 148 7.86 -42.20 -11.93
CA ILE A 148 7.82 -41.61 -10.57
C ILE A 148 7.56 -40.10 -10.66
N PHE A 149 8.28 -39.40 -11.53
CA PHE A 149 8.09 -37.96 -11.71
C PHE A 149 6.71 -37.59 -12.25
N GLU A 150 6.10 -38.42 -13.11
CA GLU A 150 4.72 -38.21 -13.55
C GLU A 150 3.71 -38.35 -12.40
N ILE A 151 3.90 -39.35 -11.53
CA ILE A 151 3.05 -39.55 -10.36
C ILE A 151 3.20 -38.36 -9.40
N GLU A 152 4.41 -37.88 -9.14
CA GLU A 152 4.65 -36.68 -8.33
C GLU A 152 3.98 -35.43 -8.91
N LEU A 153 4.04 -35.25 -10.24
CA LEU A 153 3.35 -34.16 -10.92
C LEU A 153 1.83 -34.24 -10.72
N LYS A 154 1.24 -35.44 -10.82
CA LYS A 154 -0.19 -35.67 -10.56
C LYS A 154 -0.55 -35.37 -9.10
N ILE A 155 0.25 -35.82 -8.14
CA ILE A 155 0.06 -35.53 -6.70
C ILE A 155 0.10 -34.01 -6.47
N SER A 156 1.14 -33.33 -6.97
CA SER A 156 1.29 -31.87 -6.84
C SER A 156 0.12 -31.11 -7.46
N ALA A 157 -0.35 -31.52 -8.64
CA ALA A 157 -1.51 -30.93 -9.30
C ALA A 157 -2.81 -31.14 -8.49
N ALA A 158 -3.01 -32.32 -7.91
CA ALA A 158 -4.14 -32.62 -7.04
C ALA A 158 -4.10 -31.79 -5.76
N ASP A 159 -2.94 -31.66 -5.12
CA ASP A 159 -2.75 -30.83 -3.92
C ASP A 159 -3.01 -29.35 -4.18
N LYS A 160 -2.53 -28.80 -5.30
CA LYS A 160 -2.83 -27.41 -5.69
C LYS A 160 -4.34 -27.17 -5.83
N LYS A 161 -5.06 -28.11 -6.45
CA LYS A 161 -6.53 -28.04 -6.56
C LYS A 161 -7.20 -28.11 -5.19
N ARG A 162 -6.75 -29.03 -4.32
CA ARG A 162 -7.25 -29.20 -2.95
C ARG A 162 -7.07 -27.93 -2.13
N ILE A 163 -5.88 -27.33 -2.13
CA ILE A 163 -5.58 -26.09 -1.40
C ILE A 163 -6.43 -24.93 -1.92
N LYS A 164 -6.61 -24.81 -3.25
CA LYS A 164 -7.47 -23.78 -3.85
C LYS A 164 -8.93 -23.93 -3.38
N ALA A 165 -9.47 -25.15 -3.40
CA ALA A 165 -10.82 -25.43 -2.91
C ALA A 165 -10.97 -25.12 -1.42
N LEU A 166 -9.97 -25.49 -0.61
CA LEU A 166 -9.95 -25.19 0.82
C LEU A 166 -9.95 -23.68 1.10
N LYS A 167 -9.13 -22.91 0.38
CA LYS A 167 -9.10 -21.44 0.50
C LYS A 167 -10.44 -20.80 0.13
N ALA A 168 -11.08 -21.27 -0.93
CA ALA A 168 -12.40 -20.78 -1.34
C ALA A 168 -13.46 -21.08 -0.27
N SER A 169 -13.46 -22.30 0.29
CA SER A 169 -14.37 -22.67 1.38
C SER A 169 -14.14 -21.83 2.65
N VAL A 170 -12.87 -21.59 3.03
CA VAL A 170 -12.54 -20.72 4.18
C VAL A 170 -12.94 -19.28 3.93
N ALA A 171 -12.78 -18.77 2.71
CA ALA A 171 -13.22 -17.41 2.36
C ALA A 171 -14.74 -17.28 2.46
N GLN A 172 -15.48 -18.29 1.99
CA GLN A 172 -16.93 -18.34 2.12
C GLN A 172 -17.37 -18.36 3.59
N LEU A 173 -16.75 -19.22 4.41
CA LEU A 173 -17.03 -19.28 5.85
C LEU A 173 -16.77 -17.94 6.56
N LYS A 174 -15.71 -17.24 6.20
CA LYS A 174 -15.45 -15.89 6.72
C LYS A 174 -16.54 -14.90 6.30
N LEU A 175 -17.00 -14.98 5.05
CA LEU A 175 -18.11 -14.14 4.58
C LEU A 175 -19.38 -14.42 5.40
N ASP A 176 -19.71 -15.70 5.61
CA ASP A 176 -20.92 -16.12 6.32
C ASP A 176 -20.89 -15.77 7.82
N LEU A 177 -19.71 -15.82 8.46
CA LEU A 177 -19.56 -15.49 9.89
C LEU A 177 -19.54 -13.98 10.18
N PHE A 178 -19.08 -13.16 9.23
CA PHE A 178 -18.81 -11.74 9.45
C PHE A 178 -19.63 -10.81 8.54
N ALA A 179 -20.55 -11.34 7.73
CA ALA A 179 -21.55 -10.51 7.05
C ALA A 179 -22.57 -10.01 8.07
N GLU A 180 -22.65 -8.69 8.27
CA GLU A 180 -23.74 -8.09 9.05
C GLU A 180 -25.08 -8.32 8.33
N PRO A 181 -26.17 -8.67 9.05
CA PRO A 181 -27.47 -8.82 8.44
C PRO A 181 -27.88 -7.49 7.81
N ALA A 182 -28.18 -7.50 6.51
CA ALA A 182 -28.74 -6.36 5.81
C ALA A 182 -30.04 -5.93 6.50
N ASN A 183 -30.03 -4.75 7.13
CA ASN A 183 -31.22 -4.04 7.60
C ASN A 183 -32.02 -3.49 6.41
#